data_AF-A0A915ZK68-F1
#
_entry.id   AF-A0A915ZK68-F1
#
_cell.length_a   1.000
_cell.length_b   1.000
_cell.length_c   1.000
_cell.angle_alpha   90.00
_cell.angle_beta   90.00
_cell.angle_gamma   90.00
#
_symmetry.space_group_name_H-M   'P 1'
#
loop_
_entity.id
_entity.type
_entity.pdbx_description
1 polymer ?
#
loop_
_entity_poly.entity_id
_entity_poly.type
_entity_poly.pdbx_seq_one_letter_code
_entity_poly.pdbx_strand_id
1 'polypeptide(L)'
;MRWKCTSCEDYDLCQVCKTKSHIHHHPDDHVFELVPHSRTSDRALQFAVHYDFVCKCCEKTIHGMRWKCTFCNNYDLCQDCKSKSSNIHDHPNNHAFQPIAYQVDECDICGMLQSF
;
A
#
# COMPACT_ATOMS: atom_id res chain seq x y z
N MET A 1 1.57 4.09 -7.26
CA MET A 1 0.73 4.73 -6.21
C MET A 1 1.37 6.06 -5.82
N ARG A 2 0.56 7.10 -5.54
CA ARG A 2 1.03 8.43 -5.14
C ARG A 2 0.75 8.63 -3.66
N TRP A 3 1.71 9.15 -2.90
CA TRP A 3 1.57 9.46 -1.47
C TRP A 3 1.60 10.96 -1.31
N LYS A 4 0.52 11.58 -0.84
CA LYS A 4 0.46 13.01 -0.58
C LYS A 4 0.76 13.27 0.89
N CYS A 5 1.63 14.23 1.18
CA CYS A 5 1.81 14.75 2.53
C CYS A 5 0.57 15.52 2.97
N THR A 6 0.03 15.22 4.16
CA THR A 6 -1.17 15.89 4.69
C THR A 6 -0.87 17.28 5.24
N SER A 7 0.38 17.55 5.59
CA SER A 7 0.83 18.81 6.19
C SER A 7 1.41 19.80 5.17
N CYS A 8 1.55 19.41 3.89
CA CYS A 8 2.11 20.25 2.84
C CYS A 8 1.13 20.39 1.68
N GLU A 9 1.17 21.55 1.02
CA GLU A 9 0.27 21.86 -0.10
C GLU A 9 0.57 20.97 -1.32
N ASP A 10 1.86 20.91 -1.73
CA ASP A 10 2.35 20.20 -2.91
C ASP A 10 3.62 19.38 -2.60
N TYR A 11 3.48 18.38 -1.73
CA TYR A 11 4.55 17.41 -1.52
C TYR A 11 4.03 15.98 -1.65
N ASP A 12 4.52 15.28 -2.67
CA ASP A 12 4.17 13.90 -2.94
C ASP A 12 5.39 13.00 -3.07
N LEU A 13 5.22 11.73 -2.70
CA LEU A 13 6.18 10.67 -2.93
C LEU A 13 5.55 9.55 -3.75
N CYS A 14 6.33 8.91 -4.61
CA CYS A 14 5.93 7.62 -5.18
C CYS A 14 6.07 6.51 -4.12
N GLN A 15 5.53 5.32 -4.40
CA GLN A 15 5.63 4.16 -3.50
C GLN A 15 7.10 3.86 -3.10
N VAL A 16 8.03 3.93 -4.06
CA VAL A 16 9.45 3.66 -3.83
C VAL A 16 10.05 4.72 -2.91
N CYS A 17 9.84 6.00 -3.20
CA CYS A 17 10.36 7.10 -2.39
C CYS A 17 9.74 7.14 -0.99
N LYS A 18 8.47 6.71 -0.83
CA LYS A 18 7.83 6.65 0.49
C LYS A 18 8.55 5.70 1.45
N THR A 19 9.04 4.55 0.95
CA THR A 19 9.85 3.61 1.77
C THR A 19 11.22 4.16 2.17
N LYS A 20 11.66 5.21 1.48
CA LYS A 20 12.94 5.89 1.70
C LYS A 20 12.72 7.34 2.15
N SER A 21 11.61 7.67 2.81
CA SER A 21 11.31 9.08 3.14
C SER A 21 12.41 9.77 3.97
N HIS A 22 13.13 9.00 4.80
CA HIS A 22 14.25 9.50 5.61
C HIS A 22 15.41 10.11 4.81
N ILE A 23 15.60 9.75 3.52
CA ILE A 23 16.65 10.37 2.68
C ILE A 23 16.19 11.67 2.02
N HIS A 24 14.89 11.97 2.05
CA HIS A 24 14.31 13.12 1.36
C HIS A 24 14.32 14.41 2.19
N HIS A 25 14.96 14.43 3.36
CA HIS A 25 15.07 15.60 4.25
C HIS A 25 13.71 16.31 4.46
N HIS A 26 12.66 15.52 4.63
CA HIS A 26 11.31 15.98 4.92
C HIS A 26 11.01 15.70 6.40
N PRO A 27 10.27 16.58 7.11
CA PRO A 27 9.94 16.35 8.51
C PRO A 27 9.27 14.98 8.73
N ASP A 28 9.75 14.21 9.70
CA ASP A 28 9.26 12.86 9.98
C ASP A 28 7.87 12.85 10.66
N ASP A 29 7.44 13.98 11.21
CA ASP A 29 6.12 14.18 11.82
C ASP A 29 5.01 14.42 10.79
N HIS A 30 5.38 14.66 9.52
CA HIS A 30 4.43 14.81 8.43
C HIS A 30 3.88 13.45 7.98
N VAL A 31 2.57 13.30 8.10
CA VAL A 31 1.86 12.07 7.71
C VAL A 31 1.68 12.05 6.19
N PHE A 32 1.89 10.88 5.60
CA PHE A 32 1.65 10.64 4.17
C PHE A 32 0.41 9.77 4.00
N GLU A 33 -0.53 10.27 3.22
CA GLU A 33 -1.71 9.54 2.81
C GLU A 33 -1.55 8.99 1.39
N LEU A 34 -2.01 7.76 1.19
CA LEU A 34 -2.05 7.19 -0.14
C LEU A 34 -3.19 7.82 -0.95
N VAL A 35 -2.83 8.42 -2.07
CA VAL A 35 -3.78 8.93 -3.06
C VAL A 35 -3.96 7.87 -4.15
N PRO A 36 -5.15 7.24 -4.23
CA PRO A 36 -5.47 6.30 -5.30
C PRO A 36 -5.49 7.03 -6.66
N HIS A 37 -5.18 6.31 -7.72
CA HIS A 37 -5.50 6.77 -9.07
C HIS A 37 -7.03 6.97 -9.17
N SER A 38 -7.48 8.01 -9.88
CA SER A 38 -8.86 8.54 -9.91
C SER A 38 -9.95 7.57 -9.44
N ARG A 39 -10.72 7.95 -8.40
CA ARG A 39 -11.79 7.12 -7.79
C ARG A 39 -12.92 6.75 -8.76
N THR A 40 -13.02 7.43 -9.90
CA THR A 40 -14.02 7.20 -10.95
C THR A 40 -13.52 6.32 -12.08
N SER A 41 -12.25 5.93 -12.07
CA SER A 41 -11.71 5.02 -13.09
C SER A 41 -12.13 3.59 -12.79
N ASP A 42 -12.37 2.78 -13.82
CA ASP A 42 -12.55 1.33 -13.67
C ASP A 42 -11.28 0.64 -13.11
N ARG A 43 -10.13 1.33 -13.16
CA ARG A 43 -8.87 0.94 -12.51
C ARG A 43 -8.75 1.46 -11.07
N ALA A 44 -9.82 2.02 -10.51
CA ALA A 44 -9.81 2.51 -9.14
C ALA A 44 -9.56 1.35 -8.18
N LEU A 45 -8.70 1.60 -7.20
CA LEU A 45 -8.31 0.64 -6.16
C LEU A 45 -9.50 -0.09 -5.56
N GLN A 46 -10.62 0.60 -5.32
CA GLN A 46 -11.82 0.02 -4.72
C GLN A 46 -12.43 -1.16 -5.50
N PHE A 47 -12.12 -1.30 -6.79
CA PHE A 47 -12.56 -2.41 -7.63
C PHE A 47 -11.49 -3.51 -7.80
N ALA A 48 -10.29 -3.33 -7.24
CA ALA A 48 -9.26 -4.35 -7.28
C ALA A 48 -9.70 -5.58 -6.47
N VAL A 49 -9.54 -6.76 -7.03
CA VAL A 49 -9.81 -8.05 -6.37
C VAL A 49 -8.56 -8.90 -6.46
N HIS A 50 -8.12 -9.43 -5.33
CA HIS A 50 -6.95 -10.31 -5.24
C HIS A 50 -7.41 -11.76 -5.03
N TYR A 51 -7.74 -12.45 -6.12
CA TYR A 51 -8.38 -13.78 -6.06
C TYR A 51 -7.54 -14.84 -5.34
N ASP A 52 -6.22 -14.82 -5.50
CA ASP A 52 -5.30 -15.79 -4.89
C ASP A 52 -4.96 -15.47 -3.43
N PHE A 53 -5.53 -14.41 -2.85
CA PHE A 53 -5.16 -13.91 -1.53
C PHE A 53 -6.38 -13.75 -0.61
N VAL A 54 -6.26 -14.38 0.56
CA VAL A 54 -7.29 -14.38 1.60
C VAL A 54 -6.76 -13.64 2.80
N CYS A 55 -7.58 -12.73 3.34
CA CYS A 55 -7.27 -12.02 4.57
C CYS A 55 -7.13 -12.99 5.74
N LYS A 56 -6.00 -12.98 6.44
CA LYS A 56 -5.76 -13.86 7.59
C LYS A 56 -6.57 -13.52 8.84
N CYS A 57 -7.20 -12.34 8.88
CA CYS A 57 -8.02 -11.92 10.02
C CYS A 57 -9.51 -12.19 9.83
N CYS A 58 -10.06 -12.04 8.63
CA CYS A 58 -11.49 -12.24 8.37
C CYS A 58 -11.80 -13.38 7.39
N GLU A 59 -10.78 -14.08 6.89
CA GLU A 59 -10.88 -15.25 6.01
C GLU A 59 -11.62 -15.01 4.70
N LYS A 60 -11.74 -13.75 4.27
CA LYS A 60 -12.37 -13.35 3.02
C LYS A 60 -11.34 -13.01 1.94
N THR A 61 -11.72 -13.19 0.68
CA THR A 61 -10.98 -12.67 -0.47
C THR A 61 -10.72 -11.17 -0.28
N ILE A 62 -9.52 -10.73 -0.60
CA ILE A 62 -9.15 -9.33 -0.41
C ILE A 62 -9.68 -8.49 -1.57
N HIS A 63 -10.57 -7.56 -1.24
CA HIS A 63 -11.03 -6.50 -2.12
C HIS A 63 -10.34 -5.19 -1.74
N GLY A 64 -10.02 -4.38 -2.75
CA GLY A 64 -9.32 -3.13 -2.55
C GLY A 64 -7.84 -3.31 -2.25
N MET A 65 -7.32 -2.52 -1.30
CA MET A 65 -5.92 -2.62 -0.89
C MET A 65 -5.64 -3.94 -0.17
N ARG A 66 -4.65 -4.67 -0.67
CA ARG A 66 -4.03 -5.77 0.05
C ARG A 66 -2.84 -5.29 0.86
N TRP A 67 -2.73 -5.75 2.10
CA TRP A 67 -1.61 -5.48 2.98
C TRP A 67 -0.84 -6.76 3.24
N LYS A 68 0.32 -6.90 2.61
CA LYS A 68 1.22 -8.05 2.80
C LYS A 68 2.21 -7.75 3.91
N CYS A 69 2.34 -8.64 4.88
CA CYS A 69 3.39 -8.56 5.88
C CYS A 69 4.77 -8.71 5.22
N THR A 70 5.71 -7.82 5.52
CA THR A 70 7.06 -7.88 4.94
C THR A 70 7.93 -8.98 5.56
N PHE A 71 7.53 -9.49 6.74
CA PHE A 71 8.26 -10.51 7.50
C PHE A 71 7.70 -11.93 7.34
N CYS A 72 6.46 -12.07 6.85
CA CYS A 72 5.77 -13.36 6.80
C CYS A 72 5.38 -13.68 5.36
N ASN A 73 5.63 -14.92 4.93
CA ASN A 73 5.46 -15.29 3.53
C ASN A 73 3.99 -15.22 3.07
N ASN A 74 3.06 -15.69 3.92
CA ASN A 74 1.65 -15.88 3.59
C ASN A 74 0.71 -15.13 4.54
N TYR A 75 1.11 -13.94 5.00
CA TYR A 75 0.29 -13.14 5.91
C TYR A 75 -0.19 -11.87 5.21
N ASP A 76 -1.46 -11.91 4.80
CA ASP A 76 -2.13 -10.86 4.04
C ASP A 76 -3.38 -10.39 4.77
N LEU A 77 -3.64 -9.08 4.74
CA LEU A 77 -4.81 -8.47 5.34
C LEU A 77 -5.53 -7.59 4.31
N CYS A 78 -6.85 -7.49 4.43
CA CYS A 78 -7.60 -6.45 3.74
C CYS A 78 -7.44 -5.09 4.46
N GLN A 79 -7.80 -4.01 3.76
CA GLN A 79 -7.75 -2.64 4.29
C GLN A 79 -8.46 -2.50 5.65
N ASP A 80 -9.63 -3.11 5.81
CA ASP A 80 -10.42 -3.01 7.04
C ASP A 80 -9.75 -3.68 8.22
N CYS A 81 -9.22 -4.89 8.02
CA CYS A 81 -8.49 -5.63 9.06
C CYS A 81 -7.18 -4.93 9.42
N LYS A 82 -6.46 -4.37 8.44
CA LYS A 82 -5.26 -3.57 8.70
C LYS A 82 -5.60 -2.29 9.47
N SER A 83 -6.74 -1.65 9.20
CA SER A 83 -7.11 -0.40 9.89
C SER A 83 -7.50 -0.65 11.35
N LYS A 84 -7.99 -1.86 11.65
CA LYS A 84 -8.29 -2.35 13.00
C LYS A 84 -7.08 -2.97 13.72
N SER A 85 -5.88 -2.84 13.12
CA SER A 85 -4.66 -3.59 13.48
C SER A 85 -4.06 -3.30 14.85
N SER A 86 -4.61 -2.40 15.67
CA SER A 86 -4.11 -2.20 17.02
C SER A 86 -4.19 -3.48 17.87
N ASN A 87 -4.99 -4.47 17.46
CA ASN A 87 -5.12 -5.78 18.11
C ASN A 87 -5.30 -6.92 17.08
N ILE A 88 -4.34 -7.13 16.17
CA ILE A 88 -4.42 -8.33 15.32
C ILE A 88 -4.04 -9.55 16.16
N HIS A 89 -5.02 -10.41 16.43
CA HIS A 89 -4.82 -11.71 17.06
C HIS A 89 -3.66 -12.47 16.39
N ASP A 90 -2.68 -12.90 17.19
CA ASP A 90 -1.56 -13.77 16.81
C ASP A 90 -0.53 -13.27 15.76
N HIS A 91 -0.41 -11.96 15.53
CA HIS A 91 0.67 -11.42 14.72
C HIS A 91 1.55 -10.43 15.48
N PRO A 92 2.89 -10.52 15.39
CA PRO A 92 3.77 -9.54 16.03
C PRO A 92 3.48 -8.12 15.57
N ASN A 93 3.16 -7.23 16.52
CA ASN A 93 2.82 -5.83 16.25
C ASN A 93 4.00 -5.01 15.67
N ASN A 94 5.21 -5.55 15.69
CA ASN A 94 6.41 -4.93 15.12
C ASN A 94 6.63 -5.27 13.63
N HIS A 95 5.79 -6.12 13.04
CA HIS A 95 5.89 -6.43 11.62
C HIS A 95 5.30 -5.31 10.77
N ALA A 96 6.09 -4.84 9.81
CA ALA A 96 5.65 -3.87 8.82
C ALA A 96 4.77 -4.54 7.75
N PHE A 97 3.82 -3.77 7.22
CA PHE A 97 2.95 -4.19 6.13
C PHE A 97 3.20 -3.31 4.91
N GLN A 98 3.29 -3.96 3.75
CA GLN A 98 3.40 -3.32 2.45
C GLN A 98 2.04 -3.31 1.75
N PRO A 99 1.57 -2.13 1.26
CA PRO A 99 0.37 -2.05 0.46
C PRO A 99 0.62 -2.57 -0.96
N ILE A 100 -0.31 -3.37 -1.46
CA ILE A 100 -0.38 -3.92 -2.81
C ILE A 100 -1.76 -3.57 -3.36
N ALA A 101 -1.79 -2.68 -4.36
CA ALA A 101 -3.02 -2.12 -4.92
C ALA A 101 -3.63 -2.96 -6.04
N TYR A 102 -2.78 -3.67 -6.78
CA TYR A 102 -3.15 -4.44 -7.96
C TYR A 102 -2.36 -5.75 -7.94
N GLN A 103 -2.93 -6.81 -8.52
CA GLN A 103 -2.20 -8.05 -8.75
C GLN A 103 -1.04 -7.71 -9.69
N VAL A 104 0.19 -7.96 -9.24
CA VAL A 104 1.38 -7.67 -10.05
C VAL A 104 1.49 -8.81 -11.05
N ASP A 105 0.69 -8.75 -12.11
CA ASP A 105 1.03 -9.44 -13.34
C ASP A 105 2.37 -8.81 -13.81
N GLU A 106 3.35 -9.63 -14.17
CA GLU A 106 4.68 -9.18 -14.59
C GLU A 106 4.60 -8.08 -15.66
N CYS A 107 5.28 -6.94 -15.41
CA CYS A 107 5.38 -5.72 -16.26
C CYS A 107 4.05 -4.98 -16.51
N ASP A 108 3.90 -3.69 -16.18
CA ASP A 108 4.21 -2.62 -17.16
C ASP A 108 4.20 -1.17 -16.61
N ILE A 109 4.60 -0.90 -15.36
CA ILE A 109 4.74 0.52 -14.92
C ILE A 109 6.00 0.75 -14.06
N CYS A 110 7.15 0.29 -14.56
CA CYS A 110 8.40 1.00 -14.37
C CYS A 110 8.91 1.41 -15.76
N GLY A 111 8.20 2.33 -16.39
CA GLY A 111 8.80 3.18 -17.42
C GLY A 111 9.82 4.10 -16.75
N MET A 112 10.98 3.54 -16.39
CA MET A 112 12.21 4.30 -16.46
C MET A 112 12.28 4.82 -17.90
N LEU A 113 11.94 6.09 -18.11
CA LEU A 113 12.54 6.82 -19.23
C LEU A 113 14.02 6.95 -18.89
N GLN A 114 14.79 5.93 -19.27
CA GLN A 114 16.18 6.10 -19.63
C GLN A 114 16.29 6.06 -21.16
N SER A 115 17.24 6.86 -21.65
CA SER A 115 17.70 7.01 -23.05
C SER A 115 16.85 8.00 -23.87
N PHE A 116 17.34 9.14 -24.37
CA PHE A 116 18.72 9.61 -24.67
C PHE A 116 18.93 11.06 -24.24
#